data_AF-A0A8J3MTR3-F1
#
_entry.id   AF-A0A8J3MTR3-F1
#
_cell.length_a   1.000
_cell.length_b   1.000
_cell.length_c   1.000
_cell.angle_alpha   90.00
_cell.angle_beta   90.00
_cell.angle_gamma   90.00
#
_symmetry.space_group_name_H-M   'P 1'
#
loop_
_entity.id
_entity.type
_entity.pdbx_description
1 polymer ?
#
loop_
_entity_poly.entity_id
_entity_poly.type
_entity_poly.pdbx_seq_one_letter_code
_entity_poly.pdbx_strand_id
1 'polypeptide(L)'
;MLDFSSVKNGSKTFAELAAGLTKADLYHLADEIVDTIQEIIADAVDADVVFVPDDPQANDAFGKPEEVHLAWTLGHVIVHTTASSEEAASLALVLARDLPVEGRSRYEVYWKTITNVAQIRQRLEESRHMCKSMLDAWPNEPHLDVTFMHPRVGELNAIGTISWIVIESLAPDDLPLTRQSLIHMRAPFHRYRLSYTLESIRWEIGKDREHGGVRGSDSAKPRDTIWQAMRLQWVCHCLQSL
;
A
#
# COMPACT_ATOMS: atom_id res chain seq x y z
N MET A 1 1.06 13.91 -1.67
CA MET A 1 1.14 12.60 -2.34
C MET A 1 0.98 12.87 -3.82
N LEU A 2 1.64 12.11 -4.70
CA LEU A 2 1.46 12.30 -6.14
C LEU A 2 0.01 12.00 -6.55
N ASP A 3 -0.56 12.83 -7.43
CA ASP A 3 -1.87 12.59 -8.02
C ASP A 3 -1.74 11.68 -9.24
N PHE A 4 -2.15 10.42 -9.09
CA PHE A 4 -2.12 9.42 -10.16
C PHE A 4 -3.31 9.47 -11.10
N SER A 5 -4.28 10.37 -10.92
CA SER A 5 -5.49 10.42 -11.74
C SER A 5 -5.18 10.51 -13.23
N SER A 6 -4.14 11.26 -13.63
CA SER A 6 -3.73 11.37 -15.03
C SER A 6 -3.06 10.11 -15.58
N VAL A 7 -2.40 9.32 -14.74
CA VAL A 7 -1.83 8.03 -15.15
C VAL A 7 -2.93 6.99 -15.28
N LYS A 8 -3.85 6.95 -14.29
CA LYS A 8 -4.99 6.02 -14.28
C LYS A 8 -5.91 6.20 -15.48
N ASN A 9 -6.20 7.44 -15.87
CA ASN A 9 -7.06 7.73 -17.02
C ASN A 9 -6.31 7.67 -18.37
N GLY A 10 -5.03 7.29 -18.37
CA GLY A 10 -4.20 7.16 -19.56
C GLY A 10 -3.81 8.47 -20.24
N SER A 11 -4.04 9.63 -19.61
CA SER A 11 -3.66 10.94 -20.16
C SER A 11 -2.19 11.30 -19.98
N LYS A 12 -1.50 10.63 -19.05
CA LYS A 12 -0.05 10.71 -18.84
C LYS A 12 0.55 9.34 -18.60
N THR A 13 1.77 9.13 -19.05
CA THR A 13 2.64 8.06 -18.58
C THR A 13 3.12 8.34 -17.16
N PHE A 14 3.62 7.31 -16.47
CA PHE A 14 4.23 7.50 -15.17
C PHE A 14 5.47 8.41 -15.24
N ALA A 15 6.28 8.26 -16.29
CA ALA A 15 7.43 9.13 -16.54
C ALA A 15 7.02 10.61 -16.65
N GLU A 16 5.91 10.92 -17.33
CA GLU A 16 5.38 12.28 -17.43
C GLU A 16 4.77 12.82 -16.14
N LEU A 17 4.28 11.94 -15.25
CA LEU A 17 3.84 12.34 -13.91
C LEU A 17 5.04 12.69 -13.01
N ALA A 18 6.09 11.87 -13.07
CA ALA A 18 7.31 12.07 -12.30
C ALA A 18 8.21 13.18 -12.89
N ALA A 19 7.95 13.60 -14.14
CA ALA A 19 8.71 14.64 -14.80
C ALA A 19 8.66 15.95 -14.00
N GLY A 20 9.84 16.50 -13.71
CA GLY A 20 9.99 17.76 -12.98
C GLY A 20 10.04 17.63 -11.45
N LEU A 21 9.90 16.43 -10.89
CA LEU A 21 10.18 16.21 -9.46
C LEU A 21 11.66 16.46 -9.16
N THR A 22 11.91 17.19 -8.08
CA THR A 22 13.25 17.47 -7.57
C THR A 22 13.65 16.43 -6.52
N LYS A 23 14.94 16.37 -6.18
CA LYS A 23 15.43 15.56 -5.06
C LYS A 23 14.70 15.87 -3.75
N ALA A 24 14.33 17.13 -3.52
CA ALA A 24 13.57 17.53 -2.34
C ALA A 24 12.14 16.94 -2.36
N ASP A 25 11.48 16.93 -3.52
CA ASP A 25 10.16 16.31 -3.65
C ASP A 25 10.22 14.80 -3.38
N LEU A 26 11.26 14.12 -3.88
CA LEU A 26 11.48 12.69 -3.64
C LEU A 26 11.70 12.38 -2.14
N TYR A 27 12.42 13.28 -1.46
CA TYR A 27 12.58 13.25 -0.01
C TYR A 27 11.25 13.34 0.72
N HIS A 28 10.42 14.32 0.33
CA HIS A 28 9.09 14.51 0.90
C HIS A 28 8.18 13.32 0.61
N LEU A 29 8.26 12.71 -0.58
CA LEU A 29 7.48 11.52 -0.90
C LEU A 29 7.88 10.31 -0.05
N ALA A 30 9.19 10.11 0.19
CA ALA A 30 9.66 9.06 1.07
C ALA A 30 9.14 9.25 2.51
N ASP A 31 9.11 10.50 2.99
CA ASP A 31 8.54 10.81 4.30
C ASP A 31 7.02 10.57 4.34
N GLU A 32 6.31 11.10 3.35
CA GLU A 32 4.85 11.07 3.30
C GLU A 32 4.27 9.66 3.22
N ILE A 33 4.90 8.75 2.47
CA ILE A 33 4.43 7.35 2.38
C ILE A 33 4.50 6.67 3.74
N VAL A 34 5.62 6.84 4.45
CA VAL A 34 5.83 6.18 5.72
C VAL A 34 4.94 6.80 6.81
N ASP A 35 4.78 8.12 6.79
CA ASP A 35 3.84 8.81 7.67
C ASP A 35 2.40 8.33 7.44
N THR A 36 1.98 8.24 6.16
CA THR A 36 0.64 7.74 5.79
C THR A 36 0.42 6.30 6.28
N ILE A 37 1.39 5.40 6.07
CA ILE A 37 1.27 4.02 6.54
C ILE A 37 1.21 3.98 8.06
N GLN A 38 2.02 4.77 8.76
CA GLN A 38 1.99 4.83 10.22
C GLN A 38 0.67 5.37 10.79
N GLU A 39 0.07 6.35 10.13
CA GLU A 39 -1.28 6.84 10.46
C GLU A 39 -2.33 5.74 10.27
N ILE A 40 -2.24 4.98 9.18
CA ILE A 40 -3.10 3.83 8.88
C ILE A 40 -3.00 2.75 9.98
N ILE A 41 -1.78 2.48 10.47
CA ILE A 41 -1.54 1.46 11.51
C ILE A 41 -1.45 2.04 12.93
N ALA A 42 -1.96 3.25 13.16
CA ALA A 42 -1.81 3.94 14.44
C ALA A 42 -2.39 3.13 15.61
N ASP A 43 -3.56 2.53 15.40
CA ASP A 43 -4.29 1.74 16.38
C ASP A 43 -4.05 0.21 16.26
N ALA A 44 -3.03 -0.20 15.50
CA ALA A 44 -2.70 -1.62 15.37
C ALA A 44 -2.21 -2.20 16.70
N VAL A 45 -2.59 -3.44 16.97
CA VAL A 45 -2.06 -4.26 18.07
C VAL A 45 -1.34 -5.49 17.51
N ASP A 46 -0.53 -6.16 18.34
CA ASP A 46 0.29 -7.31 17.90
C ASP A 46 -0.55 -8.43 17.26
N ALA A 47 -1.79 -8.61 17.72
CA ALA A 47 -2.72 -9.56 17.12
C ALA A 47 -3.07 -9.24 15.66
N ASP A 48 -3.11 -7.96 15.27
CA ASP A 48 -3.36 -7.54 13.88
C ASP A 48 -2.16 -7.86 12.98
N VAL A 49 -0.94 -7.85 13.53
CA VAL A 49 0.31 -8.10 12.78
C VAL A 49 0.40 -9.52 12.27
N VAL A 50 -0.09 -10.48 13.06
CA VAL A 50 -0.05 -11.92 12.77
C VAL A 50 -1.38 -12.48 12.26
N PHE A 51 -2.44 -11.66 12.22
CA PHE A 51 -3.73 -12.09 11.71
C PHE A 51 -3.61 -12.49 10.24
N VAL A 52 -4.01 -13.73 9.92
CA VAL A 52 -4.09 -14.23 8.56
C VAL A 52 -5.53 -14.04 8.07
N PRO A 53 -5.78 -13.16 7.09
CA PRO A 53 -7.12 -12.95 6.56
C PRO A 53 -7.57 -14.16 5.73
N ASP A 54 -8.89 -14.37 5.67
CA ASP A 54 -9.49 -15.31 4.72
C ASP A 54 -9.60 -14.61 3.37
N ASP A 55 -8.66 -14.90 2.47
CA ASP A 55 -8.64 -14.41 1.10
C ASP A 55 -8.57 -15.60 0.12
N PRO A 56 -9.72 -16.12 -0.33
CA PRO A 56 -9.77 -17.24 -1.26
C PRO A 56 -9.29 -16.87 -2.67
N GLN A 57 -9.01 -15.59 -2.93
CA GLN A 57 -8.44 -15.12 -4.19
C GLN A 57 -6.93 -14.88 -4.09
N ALA A 58 -6.31 -15.09 -2.93
CA ALA A 58 -4.87 -14.91 -2.75
C ALA A 58 -4.06 -15.66 -3.83
N ASN A 59 -3.19 -14.91 -4.51
CA ASN A 59 -2.39 -15.36 -5.64
C ASN A 59 -1.20 -14.42 -5.82
N ASP A 60 -0.09 -14.74 -5.14
CA ASP A 60 1.21 -14.12 -5.34
C ASP A 60 1.99 -14.90 -6.41
N ALA A 61 1.89 -14.45 -7.65
CA ALA A 61 2.52 -15.08 -8.80
C ALA A 61 4.07 -15.10 -8.73
N PHE A 62 4.67 -14.28 -7.86
CA PHE A 62 6.11 -14.17 -7.67
C PHE A 62 6.59 -14.78 -6.34
N GLY A 63 5.67 -15.28 -5.53
CA GLY A 63 5.94 -15.95 -4.27
C GLY A 63 6.58 -17.32 -4.46
N LYS A 64 7.02 -17.91 -3.34
CA LYS A 64 7.46 -19.32 -3.36
C LYS A 64 6.28 -20.23 -3.71
N PRO A 65 6.50 -21.38 -4.37
CA PRO A 65 5.42 -22.27 -4.79
C PRO A 65 4.44 -22.63 -3.66
N GLU A 66 4.94 -22.80 -2.44
CA GLU A 66 4.15 -23.11 -1.25
C GLU A 66 3.44 -21.91 -0.60
N GLU A 67 3.77 -20.68 -1.02
CA GLU A 67 3.22 -19.43 -0.48
C GLU A 67 2.32 -18.67 -1.48
N VAL A 68 2.23 -19.12 -2.75
CA VAL A 68 1.44 -18.46 -3.83
C VAL A 68 0.01 -18.14 -3.42
N HIS A 69 -0.68 -19.06 -2.75
CA HIS A 69 -2.08 -18.89 -2.36
C HIS A 69 -2.28 -18.46 -0.90
N LEU A 70 -1.23 -17.97 -0.25
CA LEU A 70 -1.33 -17.50 1.12
C LEU A 70 -1.80 -16.05 1.15
N ALA A 71 -2.83 -15.81 1.96
CA ALA A 71 -3.18 -14.47 2.38
C ALA A 71 -2.04 -13.87 3.21
N TRP A 72 -1.75 -12.60 2.99
CA TRP A 72 -0.68 -11.88 3.67
C TRP A 72 -1.18 -11.35 5.02
N THR A 73 -0.34 -11.44 6.04
CA THR A 73 -0.59 -10.73 7.30
C THR A 73 -0.20 -9.25 7.15
N LEU A 74 -0.59 -8.39 8.09
CA LEU A 74 -0.07 -7.01 8.11
C LEU A 74 1.46 -6.99 8.19
N GLY A 75 2.08 -7.91 8.94
CA GLY A 75 3.54 -8.06 8.98
C GLY A 75 4.14 -8.34 7.60
N HIS A 76 3.51 -9.21 6.80
CA HIS A 76 3.95 -9.52 5.43
C HIS A 76 3.80 -8.30 4.51
N VAL A 77 2.64 -7.63 4.52
CA VAL A 77 2.42 -6.41 3.74
C VAL A 77 3.52 -5.38 4.00
N ILE A 78 3.85 -5.10 5.27
CA ILE A 78 4.87 -4.10 5.61
C ILE A 78 6.26 -4.50 5.12
N VAL A 79 6.70 -5.76 5.29
CA VAL A 79 8.03 -6.16 4.78
C VAL A 79 8.10 -6.13 3.27
N HIS A 80 6.99 -6.46 2.58
CA HIS A 80 6.93 -6.40 1.13
C HIS A 80 7.01 -4.95 0.62
N THR A 81 6.15 -4.07 1.15
CA THR A 81 6.12 -2.65 0.77
C THR A 81 7.47 -1.97 1.00
N THR A 82 8.11 -2.23 2.14
CA THR A 82 9.43 -1.66 2.45
C THR A 82 10.54 -2.24 1.56
N ALA A 83 10.53 -3.53 1.27
CA ALA A 83 11.49 -4.16 0.35
C ALA A 83 11.36 -3.63 -1.09
N SER A 84 10.14 -3.44 -1.58
CA SER A 84 9.90 -2.82 -2.89
C SER A 84 10.36 -1.36 -2.93
N SER A 85 10.13 -0.62 -1.84
CA SER A 85 10.56 0.78 -1.71
C SER A 85 12.08 0.91 -1.78
N GLU A 86 12.79 0.05 -1.06
CA GLU A 86 14.25 0.00 -1.04
C GLU A 86 14.84 -0.46 -2.37
N GLU A 87 14.20 -1.43 -3.04
CA GLU A 87 14.60 -1.83 -4.39
C GLU A 87 14.50 -0.62 -5.32
N ALA A 88 13.36 0.07 -5.36
CA ALA A 88 13.17 1.26 -6.18
C ALA A 88 14.24 2.34 -5.91
N ALA A 89 14.52 2.65 -4.64
CA ALA A 89 15.57 3.61 -4.28
C ALA A 89 16.97 3.17 -4.74
N SER A 90 17.27 1.86 -4.62
CA SER A 90 18.56 1.31 -5.03
C SER A 90 18.75 1.35 -6.56
N LEU A 91 17.71 0.98 -7.32
CA LEU A 91 17.73 1.03 -8.78
C LEU A 91 17.87 2.47 -9.27
N ALA A 92 17.17 3.40 -8.64
CA ALA A 92 17.26 4.81 -8.98
C ALA A 92 18.65 5.40 -8.70
N LEU A 93 19.30 4.99 -7.62
CA LEU A 93 20.70 5.36 -7.34
C LEU A 93 21.66 4.87 -8.43
N VAL A 94 21.47 3.65 -8.95
CA VAL A 94 22.27 3.12 -10.06
C VAL A 94 22.07 3.96 -11.32
N LEU A 95 20.81 4.23 -11.69
CA LEU A 95 20.47 5.06 -12.85
C LEU A 95 21.00 6.50 -12.74
N ALA A 96 20.90 7.11 -11.56
CA ALA A 96 21.37 8.48 -11.29
C ALA A 96 22.88 8.65 -11.49
N ARG A 97 23.63 7.54 -11.57
CA ARG A 97 25.07 7.46 -11.78
C ARG A 97 25.45 6.99 -13.20
N ASP A 98 24.49 7.02 -14.13
CA ASP A 98 24.69 6.64 -15.54
C ASP A 98 25.02 5.15 -15.74
N LEU A 99 24.51 4.29 -14.85
CA LEU A 99 24.72 2.85 -14.93
C LEU A 99 23.42 2.12 -15.27
N PRO A 100 23.48 1.08 -16.11
CA PRO A 100 22.31 0.24 -16.37
C PRO A 100 21.94 -0.56 -15.12
N VAL A 101 20.63 -0.78 -14.95
CA VAL A 101 20.11 -1.69 -13.92
C VAL A 101 20.26 -3.14 -14.42
N GLU A 102 20.92 -3.97 -13.63
CA GLU A 102 21.08 -5.39 -13.89
C GLU A 102 20.35 -6.23 -12.84
N GLY A 103 19.31 -6.95 -13.26
CA GLY A 103 18.58 -7.88 -12.39
C GLY A 103 17.75 -7.20 -11.30
N ARG A 104 17.50 -7.95 -10.22
CA ARG A 104 16.74 -7.51 -9.04
C ARG A 104 17.67 -7.21 -7.88
N SER A 105 17.37 -6.16 -7.14
CA SER A 105 18.08 -5.77 -5.92
C SER A 105 17.24 -5.89 -4.65
N ARG A 106 16.03 -6.48 -4.74
CA ARG A 106 15.17 -6.71 -3.57
C ARG A 106 15.75 -7.72 -2.58
N TYR A 107 15.77 -7.31 -1.32
CA TYR A 107 15.85 -8.22 -0.18
C TYR A 107 14.63 -7.99 0.71
N GLU A 108 13.94 -9.07 1.07
CA GLU A 108 12.76 -9.01 1.92
C GLU A 108 13.03 -9.78 3.22
N VAL A 109 12.79 -9.12 4.35
CA VAL A 109 12.89 -9.73 5.68
C VAL A 109 11.85 -10.85 5.76
N TYR A 110 12.23 -12.01 6.31
CA TYR A 110 11.30 -13.14 6.38
C TYR A 110 10.09 -12.81 7.24
N TRP A 111 8.92 -12.67 6.60
CA TRP A 111 7.70 -12.12 7.22
C TRP A 111 7.24 -12.87 8.48
N LYS A 112 7.48 -14.19 8.59
CA LYS A 112 7.12 -14.97 9.80
C LYS A 112 7.90 -14.55 11.06
N THR A 113 8.98 -13.79 10.90
CA THR A 113 9.74 -13.22 12.02
C THR A 113 9.13 -11.91 12.54
N ILE A 114 8.16 -11.34 11.82
CA ILE A 114 7.45 -10.12 12.18
C ILE A 114 6.14 -10.49 12.88
N THR A 115 6.06 -10.16 14.16
CA THR A 115 5.03 -10.68 15.08
C THR A 115 4.38 -9.60 15.94
N ASN A 116 4.89 -8.37 15.94
CA ASN A 116 4.39 -7.30 16.78
C ASN A 116 4.49 -5.92 16.11
N VAL A 117 3.76 -4.96 16.67
CA VAL A 117 3.62 -3.60 16.12
C VAL A 117 4.93 -2.84 16.16
N ALA A 118 5.76 -3.07 17.19
CA ALA A 118 7.06 -2.42 17.31
C ALA A 118 7.98 -2.79 16.14
N GLN A 119 7.98 -4.06 15.71
CA GLN A 119 8.77 -4.52 14.56
C GLN A 119 8.35 -3.86 13.25
N ILE A 120 7.04 -3.77 12.96
CA ILE A 120 6.58 -3.13 11.71
C ILE A 120 6.85 -1.62 11.69
N ARG A 121 6.72 -0.92 12.83
CA ARG A 121 7.07 0.50 12.94
C ARG A 121 8.56 0.74 12.77
N GLN A 122 9.40 -0.10 13.40
CA GLN A 122 10.84 -0.05 13.19
C GLN A 122 11.19 -0.30 11.72
N ARG A 123 10.57 -1.29 11.07
CA ARG A 123 10.84 -1.64 9.68
C ARG A 123 10.52 -0.49 8.72
N LEU A 124 9.42 0.20 8.97
CA LEU A 124 8.99 1.39 8.23
C LEU A 124 10.02 2.54 8.35
N GLU A 125 10.46 2.84 9.57
CA GLU A 125 11.47 3.89 9.80
C GLU A 125 12.85 3.53 9.24
N GLU A 126 13.25 2.26 9.33
CA GLU A 126 14.46 1.78 8.68
C GLU A 126 14.40 1.96 7.16
N SER A 127 13.26 1.59 6.54
CA SER A 127 13.04 1.77 5.10
C SER A 127 13.08 3.23 4.68
N ARG A 128 12.44 4.12 5.45
CA ARG A 128 12.49 5.58 5.27
C ARG A 128 13.94 6.06 5.24
N HIS A 129 14.73 5.66 6.23
CA HIS A 129 16.12 6.06 6.37
C HIS A 129 16.98 5.53 5.21
N MET A 130 16.79 4.28 4.80
CA MET A 130 17.50 3.68 3.67
C MET A 130 17.20 4.41 2.36
N CYS A 131 15.92 4.66 2.05
CA CYS A 131 15.52 5.36 0.84
C CYS A 131 16.12 6.78 0.77
N LYS A 132 16.07 7.52 1.89
CA LYS A 132 16.67 8.86 1.99
C LYS A 132 18.20 8.81 1.87
N SER A 133 18.85 7.82 2.48
CA SER A 133 20.31 7.63 2.34
C SER A 133 20.73 7.33 0.90
N MET A 134 19.94 6.54 0.17
CA MET A 134 20.19 6.29 -1.25
C MET A 134 19.99 7.54 -2.10
N LEU A 135 19.00 8.37 -1.78
CA LEU A 135 18.86 9.70 -2.37
C LEU A 135 20.07 10.59 -2.05
N ASP A 136 20.56 10.61 -0.81
CA ASP A 136 21.74 11.38 -0.42
C ASP A 136 22.98 11.03 -1.23
N ALA A 137 23.13 9.75 -1.58
CA ALA A 137 24.22 9.26 -2.40
C ALA A 137 24.14 9.64 -3.90
N TRP A 138 23.06 10.29 -4.35
CA TRP A 138 22.97 10.81 -5.72
C TRP A 138 24.01 11.91 -5.97
N PRO A 139 24.58 12.00 -7.18
CA PRO A 139 25.33 13.18 -7.60
C PRO A 139 24.48 14.45 -7.45
N ASN A 140 25.13 15.61 -7.24
CA ASN A 140 24.43 16.89 -7.22
C ASN A 140 23.68 17.16 -8.54
N GLU A 141 24.24 16.68 -9.64
CA GLU A 141 23.64 16.65 -10.98
C GLU A 141 23.45 15.19 -11.40
N PRO A 142 22.31 14.56 -11.07
CA PRO A 142 22.06 13.16 -11.41
C PRO A 142 21.87 12.97 -12.91
N HIS A 143 22.36 11.85 -13.44
CA HIS A 143 22.11 11.45 -14.82
C HIS A 143 20.68 10.93 -14.98
N LEU A 144 19.99 11.37 -16.04
CA LEU A 144 18.57 11.05 -16.29
C LEU A 144 18.32 10.41 -17.67
N ASP A 145 19.38 10.21 -18.46
CA ASP A 145 19.29 9.65 -19.82
C ASP A 145 19.23 8.12 -19.83
N VAL A 146 19.83 7.47 -18.81
CA VAL A 146 19.74 6.02 -18.64
C VAL A 146 18.42 5.66 -17.99
N THR A 147 17.71 4.74 -18.63
CA THR A 147 16.38 4.32 -18.22
C THR A 147 16.33 2.82 -17.92
N PHE A 148 15.33 2.45 -17.13
CA PHE A 148 14.98 1.09 -16.78
C PHE A 148 13.56 0.80 -17.29
N MET A 149 13.39 -0.33 -17.98
CA MET A 149 12.09 -0.78 -18.45
C MET A 149 11.36 -1.53 -17.33
N HIS A 150 10.49 -0.84 -16.60
CA HIS A 150 9.63 -1.49 -15.61
C HIS A 150 8.47 -2.20 -16.31
N PRO A 151 8.20 -3.49 -16.03
CA PRO A 151 7.19 -4.27 -16.76
C PRO A 151 5.79 -3.66 -16.81
N ARG A 152 5.40 -2.89 -15.77
CA ARG A 152 4.04 -2.36 -15.61
C ARG A 152 3.87 -0.88 -15.94
N VAL A 153 4.92 -0.07 -15.80
CA VAL A 153 4.82 1.39 -15.99
C VAL A 153 5.69 1.92 -17.11
N GLY A 154 6.39 1.02 -17.80
CA GLY A 154 7.23 1.33 -18.94
C GLY A 154 8.59 1.88 -18.51
N GLU A 155 9.12 2.74 -19.36
CA GLU A 155 10.45 3.29 -19.24
C GLU A 155 10.53 4.36 -18.15
N LEU A 156 11.48 4.19 -17.22
CA LEU A 156 11.70 5.09 -16.09
C LEU A 156 13.17 5.50 -16.01
N ASN A 157 13.46 6.78 -15.84
CA ASN A 157 14.78 7.24 -15.39
C ASN A 157 14.90 7.17 -13.86
N ALA A 158 16.00 7.66 -13.29
CA ALA A 158 16.22 7.66 -11.84
C ALA A 158 15.06 8.30 -11.03
N ILE A 159 14.52 9.43 -11.48
CA ILE A 159 13.41 10.12 -10.80
C ILE A 159 12.13 9.28 -10.86
N GLY A 160 11.81 8.76 -12.04
CA GLY A 160 10.66 7.86 -12.22
C GLY A 160 10.78 6.61 -11.36
N THR A 161 11.94 5.95 -11.36
CA THR A 161 12.16 4.71 -10.63
C THR A 161 11.95 4.88 -9.13
N ILE A 162 12.45 5.95 -8.49
CA ILE A 162 12.22 6.13 -7.05
C ILE A 162 10.83 6.73 -6.73
N SER A 163 10.20 7.43 -7.67
CA SER A 163 8.81 7.88 -7.49
C SER A 163 7.83 6.70 -7.44
N TRP A 164 8.21 5.54 -7.97
CA TRP A 164 7.40 4.32 -7.95
C TRP A 164 7.05 3.85 -6.53
N ILE A 165 7.88 4.18 -5.52
CA ILE A 165 7.64 3.91 -4.09
C ILE A 165 6.21 4.32 -3.69
N VAL A 166 5.67 5.39 -4.28
CA VAL A 166 4.34 5.95 -3.98
C VAL A 166 3.18 5.07 -4.51
N ILE A 167 3.33 4.41 -5.67
CA ILE A 167 2.23 3.63 -6.26
C ILE A 167 2.04 2.29 -5.55
N GLU A 168 3.13 1.57 -5.33
CA GLU A 168 3.07 0.22 -4.77
C GLU A 168 2.51 0.21 -3.34
N SER A 169 2.63 1.33 -2.64
CA SER A 169 2.20 1.48 -1.26
C SER A 169 0.74 1.92 -1.09
N LEU A 170 0.15 2.68 -2.03
CA LEU A 170 -1.03 3.50 -1.72
C LEU A 170 -2.07 3.74 -2.83
N ALA A 171 -2.04 3.08 -4.01
CA ALA A 171 -3.05 3.34 -5.05
C ALA A 171 -4.36 2.54 -4.85
N PRO A 172 -5.49 3.11 -4.36
CA PRO A 172 -6.60 2.30 -3.83
C PRO A 172 -7.84 2.17 -4.74
N ASP A 173 -7.86 2.72 -5.96
CA ASP A 173 -9.17 3.08 -6.55
C ASP A 173 -9.63 2.44 -7.87
N ASP A 174 -8.88 1.60 -8.61
CA ASP A 174 -9.47 0.98 -9.81
C ASP A 174 -8.78 -0.35 -10.24
N LEU A 175 -9.21 -1.49 -9.67
CA LEU A 175 -9.34 -2.70 -10.48
C LEU A 175 -10.83 -2.95 -10.78
N PRO A 176 -11.18 -3.37 -12.01
CA PRO A 176 -12.55 -3.53 -12.44
C PRO A 176 -13.14 -4.84 -11.92
N LEU A 177 -13.26 -5.01 -10.60
CA LEU A 177 -14.02 -6.09 -9.98
C LEU A 177 -14.79 -5.57 -8.76
N THR A 178 -15.91 -4.93 -9.10
CA THR A 178 -17.14 -4.75 -8.33
C THR A 178 -17.06 -4.25 -6.88
N ARG A 179 -17.65 -3.07 -6.69
CA ARG A 179 -18.29 -2.52 -5.48
C ARG A 179 -19.20 -3.50 -4.69
N GLN A 180 -19.44 -4.72 -5.19
CA GLN A 180 -20.32 -5.74 -4.62
C GLN A 180 -19.68 -6.45 -3.41
N SER A 181 -18.35 -6.59 -3.39
CA SER A 181 -17.59 -7.22 -2.29
C SER A 181 -17.51 -6.33 -1.04
N LEU A 182 -17.47 -5.01 -1.21
CA LEU A 182 -17.52 -4.02 -0.12
C LEU A 182 -18.90 -3.96 0.60
N ILE A 183 -19.99 -4.39 -0.05
CA ILE A 183 -21.35 -4.36 0.53
C ILE A 183 -21.64 -5.61 1.37
N HIS A 184 -21.01 -6.76 1.07
CA HIS A 184 -21.23 -8.01 1.84
C HIS A 184 -20.44 -8.10 3.15
N MET A 185 -19.49 -7.18 3.36
CA MET A 185 -18.55 -7.23 4.48
C MET A 185 -18.86 -6.24 5.62
N ARG A 186 -19.94 -5.46 5.48
CA ARG A 186 -20.39 -4.47 6.48
C ARG A 186 -21.42 -5.01 7.48
N ALA A 187 -21.76 -6.29 7.43
CA ALA A 187 -22.75 -6.86 8.35
C ALA A 187 -22.08 -7.35 9.64
N PRO A 188 -22.45 -6.83 10.83
CA PRO A 188 -22.11 -7.51 12.07
C PRO A 188 -22.83 -8.85 12.08
N PHE A 189 -22.10 -9.93 12.39
CA PHE A 189 -22.68 -11.25 12.63
C PHE A 189 -23.72 -11.18 13.77
N HIS A 190 -24.97 -10.95 13.40
CA HIS A 190 -26.12 -11.43 14.14
C HIS A 190 -27.05 -12.14 13.16
N ARG A 191 -27.34 -13.40 13.49
CA ARG A 191 -28.35 -14.25 12.86
C ARG A 191 -29.61 -13.44 12.59
N TYR A 192 -30.05 -13.36 11.34
CA TYR A 192 -31.40 -13.70 10.88
C TYR A 192 -31.45 -13.55 9.35
N ARG A 193 -31.95 -14.60 8.70
CA ARG A 193 -32.28 -14.67 7.28
C ARG A 193 -33.56 -13.86 7.08
N LEU A 194 -33.55 -12.76 6.33
CA LEU A 194 -34.74 -12.16 5.69
C LEU A 194 -34.31 -11.16 4.60
N SER A 195 -34.87 -11.35 3.41
CA SER A 195 -34.69 -10.56 2.20
C SER A 195 -35.53 -9.29 2.22
N TYR A 196 -34.92 -8.10 2.04
CA TYR A 196 -35.66 -6.86 1.74
C TYR A 196 -34.91 -5.97 0.75
N THR A 197 -35.69 -5.36 -0.16
CA THR A 197 -35.26 -4.50 -1.27
C THR A 197 -35.17 -3.01 -0.87
N LEU A 198 -34.48 -2.24 -1.72
CA LEU A 198 -33.97 -0.85 -1.58
C LEU A 198 -34.97 0.25 -1.14
N GLU A 199 -36.27 0.01 -1.04
CA GLU A 199 -37.23 1.02 -0.57
C GLU A 199 -37.34 1.11 0.96
N SER A 200 -36.88 0.10 1.70
CA SER A 200 -37.00 0.04 3.17
C SER A 200 -35.97 0.91 3.93
N ILE A 201 -34.82 1.22 3.32
CA ILE A 201 -33.71 1.95 3.97
C ILE A 201 -33.98 3.46 4.08
N ARG A 202 -34.91 4.01 3.27
CA ARG A 202 -35.21 5.45 3.28
C ARG A 202 -36.05 5.90 4.49
N TRP A 203 -36.62 4.96 5.26
CA TRP A 203 -37.49 5.27 6.39
C TRP A 203 -36.76 5.38 7.74
N GLU A 204 -35.66 4.65 7.95
CA GLU A 204 -35.00 4.57 9.26
C GLU A 204 -34.05 5.74 9.55
N ILE A 205 -33.52 6.42 8.53
CA ILE A 205 -32.62 7.58 8.72
C ILE A 205 -33.38 8.85 9.17
N GLY A 206 -34.72 8.83 9.12
CA GLY A 206 -35.57 9.98 9.48
C GLY A 206 -35.98 10.10 10.94
N LYS A 207 -35.69 9.13 11.82
CA LYS A 207 -36.23 9.12 13.20
C LYS A 207 -35.26 9.43 14.34
N ASP A 208 -33.95 9.46 14.11
CA ASP A 208 -32.97 9.68 15.19
C ASP A 208 -32.72 11.16 15.54
N ARG A 209 -33.58 12.09 15.08
CA ARG A 209 -33.52 13.51 15.47
C ARG A 209 -34.48 13.95 16.57
N GLU A 210 -35.28 13.04 17.12
CA GLU A 210 -36.10 13.36 18.29
C GLU A 210 -36.01 12.22 19.30
N HIS A 211 -35.73 12.59 20.56
CA HIS A 211 -35.62 11.77 21.78
C HIS A 211 -34.19 11.40 22.19
N GLY A 212 -33.64 12.25 23.08
CA GLY A 212 -32.38 11.98 23.77
C GLY A 212 -32.50 10.91 24.86
N GLY A 213 -31.35 10.32 25.22
CA GLY A 213 -31.23 9.56 26.46
C GLY A 213 -30.14 8.48 26.51
N VAL A 214 -29.11 8.79 27.32
CA VAL A 214 -28.35 7.88 28.20
C VAL A 214 -27.12 7.12 27.65
N ARG A 215 -26.06 7.19 28.48
CA ARG A 215 -24.67 6.69 28.38
C ARG A 215 -24.55 5.17 28.25
N GLY A 216 -23.53 4.74 27.52
CA GLY A 216 -22.92 3.40 27.59
C GLY A 216 -21.44 3.49 27.23
N SER A 217 -20.59 2.86 28.03
CA SER A 217 -19.12 2.90 28.08
C SER A 217 -18.38 2.76 26.75
N ASP A 218 -17.41 3.64 26.52
CA ASP A 218 -16.38 3.51 25.48
C ASP A 218 -15.47 2.31 25.75
N SER A 219 -15.66 1.24 24.98
CA SER A 219 -14.60 0.31 24.62
C SER A 219 -14.15 0.66 23.20
N ALA A 220 -12.87 1.02 23.05
CA ALA A 220 -12.24 1.30 21.77
C ALA A 220 -12.48 0.15 20.79
N LYS A 221 -13.04 0.44 19.62
CA LYS A 221 -13.43 -0.55 18.60
C LYS A 221 -12.17 -1.11 17.92
N PRO A 222 -11.84 -2.41 18.04
CA PRO A 222 -10.67 -3.03 17.39
C PRO A 222 -10.87 -3.30 15.89
N ARG A 223 -11.72 -2.52 15.21
CA ARG A 223 -12.37 -2.94 13.96
C ARG A 223 -12.06 -2.09 12.76
N ASP A 224 -11.19 -1.08 12.82
CA ASP A 224 -10.85 -0.28 11.63
C ASP A 224 -9.47 -0.64 11.05
N THR A 225 -8.53 -1.12 11.88
CA THR A 225 -7.15 -1.44 11.46
C THR A 225 -7.04 -2.69 10.59
N ILE A 226 -7.82 -3.75 10.87
CA ILE A 226 -7.86 -4.99 10.07
C ILE A 226 -8.36 -4.71 8.65
N TRP A 227 -9.34 -3.80 8.47
CA TRP A 227 -9.84 -3.44 7.14
C TRP A 227 -8.84 -2.64 6.34
N GLN A 228 -7.99 -1.85 6.99
CA GLN A 228 -6.96 -1.09 6.31
C GLN A 228 -5.78 -1.97 5.91
N ALA A 229 -5.42 -2.96 6.73
CA ALA A 229 -4.46 -4.01 6.35
C ALA A 229 -4.96 -4.84 5.15
N MET A 230 -6.24 -5.22 5.14
CA MET A 230 -6.88 -5.86 3.98
C MET A 230 -6.89 -4.96 2.74
N ARG A 231 -7.04 -3.64 2.91
CA ARG A 231 -6.98 -2.66 1.81
C ARG A 231 -5.58 -2.56 1.22
N LEU A 232 -4.54 -2.56 2.05
CA LEU A 232 -3.14 -2.60 1.61
C LEU A 232 -2.78 -3.91 0.90
N GLN A 233 -3.23 -5.06 1.43
CA GLN A 233 -3.03 -6.36 0.82
C GLN A 233 -3.73 -6.48 -0.55
N TRP A 234 -4.95 -5.95 -0.67
CA TRP A 234 -5.68 -5.94 -1.94
C TRP A 234 -4.98 -5.05 -2.98
N VAL A 235 -4.39 -3.92 -2.58
CA VAL A 235 -3.53 -3.08 -3.45
C VAL A 235 -2.33 -3.89 -3.96
N CYS A 236 -1.66 -4.66 -3.10
CA CYS A 236 -0.56 -5.53 -3.53
C CYS A 236 -1.02 -6.64 -4.49
N HIS A 237 -2.17 -7.28 -4.23
CA HIS A 237 -2.72 -8.38 -5.05
C HIS A 237 -3.18 -7.93 -6.45
N CYS A 238 -3.82 -6.77 -6.52
CA CYS A 238 -4.25 -6.13 -7.75
C CYS A 238 -3.07 -5.76 -8.68
N LEU A 239 -1.91 -5.53 -8.08
CA LEU A 239 -0.70 -5.12 -8.76
C LEU A 239 0.14 -6.30 -9.28
N GLN A 240 -0.15 -7.55 -8.88
CA GLN A 240 0.57 -8.77 -9.27
C GLN A 240 -0.12 -9.59 -10.38
N SER A 241 -1.39 -9.33 -10.67
CA SER A 241 -2.24 -10.18 -11.53
C SER A 241 -2.51 -9.62 -12.95
N LEU A 242 -1.72 -8.61 -13.39
CA LEU A 242 -1.70 -8.03 -14.74
C LEU A 242 -0.26 -7.83 -15.21
#